data_AF-A0A960STZ6-F1
#
_entry.id   AF-A0A960STZ6-F1
#
_cell.length_a   1.000
_cell.length_b   1.000
_cell.length_c   1.000
_cell.angle_alpha   90.00
_cell.angle_beta   90.00
_cell.angle_gamma   90.00
#
_symmetry.space_group_name_H-M   'P 1'
#
loop_
_entity.id
_entity.type
_entity.pdbx_description
1 polymer ?
#
loop_
_entity_poly.entity_id
_entity_poly.type
_entity_poly.pdbx_seq_one_letter_code
_entity_poly.pdbx_strand_id
1 'polypeptide(L)'
;GAIVWVHASQPVQLGSGEALEQRYDRRPGGPRIHSFQVDGGPNRLIEALDKLPGVIAVPRLGTVEEDLAALVRRLTSGDPAPAVVRVRQGAGGAERSSEDRTAPHLARLWALQQTQELRAKRQVRDAVELAGRFQLVTPVSGAVVLENQQQYDAAGLTPVDPQTVPSIPEPGTWALLLLGGAMLWFGRRRRPR
;
A
#
# COMPACT_ATOMS: atom_id res chain seq x y z
N GLY A 1 -22.54 8.20 -15.99
CA GLY A 1 -21.71 7.77 -17.13
C GLY A 1 -20.54 6.94 -16.63
N ALA A 2 -19.94 6.12 -17.49
CA ALA A 2 -18.77 5.31 -17.17
C ALA A 2 -17.67 5.57 -18.21
N ILE A 3 -16.41 5.57 -17.77
CA ILE A 3 -15.22 5.67 -18.60
C ILE A 3 -14.39 4.42 -18.34
N VAL A 4 -14.06 3.67 -19.39
CA VAL A 4 -13.10 2.58 -19.28
C VAL A 4 -11.73 3.14 -19.65
N TRP A 5 -10.82 3.17 -18.69
CA TRP A 5 -9.44 3.59 -18.92
C TRP A 5 -8.57 2.36 -19.09
N VAL A 6 -8.25 2.04 -20.33
CA VAL A 6 -7.33 0.97 -20.70
C VAL A 6 -5.89 1.50 -20.60
N HIS A 7 -5.04 0.86 -19.80
CA HIS A 7 -3.65 1.28 -19.62
C HIS A 7 -2.69 0.11 -19.39
N ALA A 8 -1.39 0.41 -19.46
CA ALA A 8 -0.29 -0.48 -19.10
C ALA A 8 0.59 0.19 -18.05
N SER A 9 1.72 -0.41 -17.71
CA SER A 9 2.65 0.19 -16.75
C SER A 9 3.12 1.57 -17.20
N GLN A 10 3.03 2.54 -16.27
CA GLN A 10 3.53 3.90 -16.37
C GLN A 10 4.31 4.23 -15.10
N PRO A 11 5.58 3.77 -15.00
CA PRO A 11 6.38 3.91 -13.77
C PRO A 11 6.82 5.35 -13.49
N VAL A 12 6.79 6.21 -14.51
CA VAL A 12 7.16 7.63 -14.43
C VAL A 12 5.90 8.47 -14.51
N GLN A 13 5.73 9.40 -13.57
CA GLN A 13 4.63 10.34 -13.58
C GLN A 13 4.94 11.50 -14.53
N LEU A 14 4.28 11.51 -15.69
CA LEU A 14 4.47 12.54 -16.71
C LEU A 14 3.60 13.79 -16.48
N GLY A 15 2.67 13.76 -15.52
CA GLY A 15 1.78 14.88 -15.18
C GLY A 15 1.03 14.69 -13.85
N SER A 16 0.42 15.77 -13.35
CA SER A 16 -0.34 15.73 -12.09
C SER A 16 -1.79 15.28 -12.31
N GLY A 17 -2.32 14.52 -11.35
CA GLY A 17 -3.74 14.12 -11.31
C GLY A 17 -4.66 15.20 -10.74
N GLU A 18 -4.11 16.32 -10.27
CA GLU A 18 -4.81 17.35 -9.47
C GLU A 18 -6.02 17.94 -10.18
N ALA A 19 -5.96 18.17 -11.50
CA ALA A 19 -7.11 18.70 -12.24
C ALA A 19 -8.30 17.73 -12.23
N LEU A 20 -8.02 16.42 -12.25
CA LEU A 20 -9.03 15.38 -12.15
C LEU A 20 -9.57 15.28 -10.72
N GLU A 21 -8.69 15.32 -9.72
CA GLU A 21 -9.06 15.37 -8.29
C GLU A 21 -10.00 16.54 -8.00
N GLN A 22 -9.59 17.76 -8.35
CA GLN A 22 -10.41 18.98 -8.17
C GLN A 22 -11.77 18.88 -8.86
N ARG A 23 -11.83 18.21 -10.02
CA ARG A 23 -13.09 18.00 -10.74
C ARG A 23 -14.02 17.07 -9.96
N TYR A 24 -13.51 15.98 -9.39
CA TYR A 24 -14.32 15.06 -8.58
C TYR A 24 -14.74 15.68 -7.24
N ASP A 25 -13.88 16.49 -6.63
CA ASP A 25 -14.22 17.21 -5.40
C ASP A 25 -15.38 18.19 -5.63
N ARG A 26 -15.35 18.93 -6.75
CA ARG A 26 -16.43 19.88 -7.11
C ARG A 26 -17.69 19.19 -7.63
N ARG A 27 -17.58 17.98 -8.16
CA ARG A 27 -18.69 17.23 -8.77
C ARG A 27 -18.66 15.76 -8.35
N PRO A 28 -19.17 15.42 -7.15
CA PRO A 28 -19.17 14.06 -6.62
C PRO A 28 -20.02 13.06 -7.45
N GLY A 29 -20.86 13.54 -8.37
CA GLY A 29 -21.63 12.73 -9.33
C GLY A 29 -20.98 12.54 -10.71
N GLY A 30 -19.65 12.73 -10.82
CA GLY A 30 -18.91 12.55 -12.06
C GLY A 30 -19.01 11.12 -12.65
N PRO A 31 -18.55 10.91 -13.90
CA PRO A 31 -18.49 9.56 -14.47
C PRO A 31 -17.63 8.65 -13.59
N ARG A 32 -17.94 7.35 -13.52
CA ARG A 32 -17.05 6.38 -12.86
C ARG A 32 -15.95 5.95 -13.83
N ILE A 33 -14.70 5.98 -13.39
CA ILE A 33 -13.53 5.55 -14.17
C ILE A 33 -13.20 4.12 -13.76
N HIS A 34 -13.33 3.19 -14.70
CA HIS A 34 -12.94 1.80 -14.55
C HIS A 34 -11.52 1.64 -15.09
N SER A 35 -10.55 1.51 -14.20
CA SER A 35 -9.14 1.35 -14.50
C SER A 35 -8.88 -0.11 -14.90
N PHE A 36 -8.60 -0.34 -16.19
CA PHE A 36 -8.38 -1.64 -16.78
C PHE A 36 -6.92 -1.77 -17.25
N GLN A 37 -6.14 -2.56 -16.52
CA GLN A 37 -4.72 -2.77 -16.79
C GLN A 37 -4.53 -3.93 -17.77
N VAL A 38 -3.90 -3.68 -18.92
CA VAL A 38 -3.61 -4.69 -19.96
C VAL A 38 -2.39 -5.52 -19.60
N ASP A 39 -1.35 -4.87 -19.05
CA ASP A 39 -0.09 -5.48 -18.64
C ASP A 39 0.31 -5.05 -17.23
N GLY A 40 0.88 -5.98 -16.47
CA GLY A 40 1.26 -5.81 -15.07
C GLY A 40 2.37 -4.77 -14.88
N GLY A 41 2.31 -4.04 -13.78
CA GLY A 41 3.34 -3.05 -13.42
C GLY A 41 2.75 -1.78 -12.79
N PRO A 42 3.62 -0.91 -12.25
CA PRO A 42 3.20 0.31 -11.58
C PRO A 42 2.59 1.30 -12.57
N ASN A 43 1.58 2.05 -12.12
CA ASN A 43 1.04 3.21 -12.81
C ASN A 43 0.89 4.33 -11.78
N ARG A 44 1.87 5.25 -11.77
CA ARG A 44 1.96 6.30 -10.73
C ARG A 44 0.77 7.25 -10.73
N LEU A 45 0.16 7.48 -11.90
CA LEU A 45 -1.02 8.33 -11.99
C LEU A 45 -2.24 7.66 -11.37
N ILE A 46 -2.45 6.36 -11.60
CA ILE A 46 -3.54 5.60 -10.96
C ILE A 46 -3.34 5.54 -9.44
N GLU A 47 -2.11 5.29 -8.97
CA GLU A 47 -1.79 5.28 -7.53
C GLU A 47 -2.14 6.61 -6.85
N ALA A 48 -1.86 7.75 -7.50
CA ALA A 48 -2.23 9.06 -6.99
C ALA A 48 -3.76 9.24 -6.90
N LEU A 49 -4.49 8.70 -7.89
CA LEU A 49 -5.94 8.83 -8.02
C LEU A 49 -6.73 7.78 -7.22
N ASP A 50 -6.09 6.79 -6.60
CA ASP A 50 -6.74 5.69 -5.86
C ASP A 50 -7.60 6.17 -4.68
N LYS A 51 -7.32 7.39 -4.19
CA LYS A 51 -8.11 8.04 -3.14
C LYS A 51 -9.47 8.53 -3.62
N LEU A 52 -9.69 8.65 -4.94
CA LEU A 52 -10.92 9.15 -5.51
C LEU A 52 -11.97 8.03 -5.58
N PRO A 53 -13.14 8.18 -4.96
CA PRO A 53 -14.18 7.14 -4.94
C PRO A 53 -14.76 6.85 -6.35
N GLY A 54 -14.53 7.74 -7.31
CA GLY A 54 -14.95 7.57 -8.70
C GLY A 54 -14.01 6.68 -9.53
N VAL A 55 -12.83 6.32 -9.02
CA VAL A 55 -11.85 5.49 -9.72
C VAL A 55 -11.91 4.07 -9.15
N ILE A 56 -12.17 3.09 -10.02
CA ILE A 56 -12.43 1.70 -9.66
C ILE A 56 -11.44 0.83 -10.42
N ALA A 57 -10.58 0.11 -9.71
CA ALA A 57 -9.71 -0.90 -10.30
C ALA A 57 -10.54 -2.11 -10.78
N VAL A 58 -10.34 -2.53 -12.02
CA VAL A 58 -10.98 -3.73 -12.58
C VAL A 58 -10.05 -4.92 -12.36
N PRO A 59 -10.50 -5.97 -11.67
CA PRO A 59 -9.67 -7.15 -11.45
C PRO A 59 -9.40 -7.88 -12.78
N ARG A 60 -8.17 -8.37 -12.93
CA ARG A 60 -7.77 -9.26 -14.01
C ARG A 60 -7.86 -10.70 -13.52
N LEU A 61 -8.82 -11.47 -14.04
CA LEU A 61 -9.10 -12.84 -13.60
C LEU A 61 -8.78 -13.87 -14.69
N GLY A 62 -8.67 -13.43 -15.93
CA GLY A 62 -8.33 -14.28 -17.07
C GLY A 62 -7.58 -13.49 -18.13
N THR A 63 -7.92 -13.76 -19.39
CA THR A 63 -7.33 -13.04 -20.52
C THR A 63 -7.86 -11.61 -20.60
N VAL A 64 -7.10 -10.74 -21.27
CA VAL A 64 -7.50 -9.34 -21.52
C VAL A 64 -8.87 -9.26 -22.20
N GLU A 65 -9.12 -10.15 -23.16
CA GLU A 65 -10.36 -10.20 -23.93
C GLU A 65 -11.55 -10.60 -23.06
N GLU A 66 -11.42 -11.69 -22.29
CA GLU A 66 -12.47 -12.18 -21.39
C GLU A 66 -12.84 -11.13 -20.33
N ASP A 67 -11.83 -10.52 -19.71
CA ASP A 67 -12.03 -9.55 -18.64
C ASP A 67 -12.65 -8.25 -19.19
N LEU A 68 -12.22 -7.78 -20.37
CA LEU A 68 -12.77 -6.58 -21.00
C LEU A 68 -14.21 -6.82 -21.49
N ALA A 69 -14.49 -7.97 -22.09
CA ALA A 69 -15.84 -8.35 -22.48
C ALA A 69 -16.77 -8.44 -21.26
N ALA A 70 -16.29 -9.02 -20.16
CA ALA A 70 -17.03 -9.07 -18.90
C ALA A 70 -17.28 -7.67 -18.32
N LEU A 71 -16.29 -6.77 -18.39
CA LEU A 71 -16.45 -5.37 -17.97
C LEU A 71 -17.51 -4.65 -18.79
N VAL A 72 -17.47 -4.75 -20.12
CA VAL A 72 -18.46 -4.11 -21.00
C VAL A 72 -19.86 -4.64 -20.72
N ARG A 73 -20.03 -5.96 -20.58
CA ARG A 73 -21.33 -6.57 -20.19
C ARG A 73 -21.82 -6.02 -18.86
N ARG A 74 -20.97 -5.89 -17.84
CA ARG A 74 -21.39 -5.31 -16.54
C ARG A 74 -21.86 -3.87 -16.67
N LEU A 75 -21.17 -3.07 -17.48
CA LEU A 75 -21.53 -1.66 -17.67
C LEU A 75 -22.84 -1.47 -18.45
N THR A 76 -23.22 -2.41 -19.31
CA THR A 76 -24.44 -2.32 -20.13
C THR A 76 -25.62 -3.07 -19.52
N SER A 77 -25.37 -4.23 -18.89
CA SER A 77 -26.39 -5.13 -18.34
C SER A 77 -26.68 -4.88 -16.86
N GLY A 78 -25.80 -4.16 -16.15
CA GLY A 78 -25.93 -3.91 -14.72
C GLY A 78 -25.51 -5.09 -13.83
N ASP A 79 -24.84 -6.10 -14.41
CA ASP A 79 -24.35 -7.26 -13.66
C ASP A 79 -23.43 -6.85 -12.51
N PRO A 80 -23.51 -7.51 -11.34
CA PRO A 80 -22.64 -7.20 -10.22
C PRO A 80 -21.17 -7.50 -10.57
N ALA A 81 -20.27 -6.64 -10.10
CA ALA A 81 -18.85 -6.86 -10.23
C ALA A 81 -18.37 -7.92 -9.22
N PRO A 82 -17.50 -8.87 -9.62
CA PRO A 82 -16.87 -9.79 -8.70
C PRO A 82 -15.97 -9.00 -7.75
N ALA A 83 -16.08 -9.31 -6.47
CA ALA A 83 -15.24 -8.74 -5.43
C ALA A 83 -14.20 -9.79 -5.00
N VAL A 84 -12.94 -9.37 -4.93
CA VAL A 84 -11.89 -10.19 -4.32
C VAL A 84 -11.90 -9.89 -2.83
N VAL A 85 -12.21 -10.91 -2.02
CA VAL A 85 -12.21 -10.81 -0.56
C VAL A 85 -11.11 -11.68 0.03
N ARG A 86 -10.44 -11.17 1.06
CA ARG A 86 -9.46 -11.94 1.83
C ARG A 86 -10.15 -12.45 3.10
N VAL A 87 -10.07 -13.75 3.34
CA VAL A 87 -10.66 -14.39 4.52
C VAL A 87 -9.58 -15.09 5.34
N ARG A 88 -9.74 -15.05 6.67
CA ARG A 88 -8.87 -15.80 7.58
C ARG A 88 -9.33 -17.26 7.61
N GLN A 89 -8.49 -18.16 7.13
CA GLN A 89 -8.77 -19.59 7.22
C GLN A 89 -8.41 -20.12 8.63
N GLY A 90 -9.31 -20.92 9.22
CA GLY A 90 -9.09 -21.57 10.51
C GLY A 90 -7.99 -22.63 10.47
N ALA A 91 -7.56 -23.09 11.65
CA ALA A 91 -6.49 -24.10 11.78
C ALA A 91 -6.84 -25.48 11.18
N GLY A 92 -8.11 -25.76 10.86
CA GLY A 92 -8.58 -27.04 10.34
C GLY A 92 -8.47 -27.25 8.82
N GLY A 93 -7.84 -26.33 8.08
CA GLY A 93 -7.70 -26.43 6.63
C GLY A 93 -6.26 -26.67 6.20
N ALA A 94 -5.98 -27.90 5.76
CA ALA A 94 -4.74 -28.42 5.18
C ALA A 94 -3.47 -28.33 6.06
N GLU A 95 -2.67 -29.40 6.06
CA GLU A 95 -1.32 -29.38 6.62
C GLU A 95 -0.51 -28.28 5.93
N ARG A 96 -0.35 -27.14 6.61
CA ARG A 96 0.46 -26.03 6.12
C ARG A 96 1.92 -26.41 6.27
N SER A 97 2.59 -26.63 5.14
CA SER A 97 4.03 -26.79 5.13
C SER A 97 4.68 -25.46 5.54
N SER A 98 5.91 -25.50 6.09
CA SER A 98 6.63 -24.24 6.36
C SER A 98 7.00 -23.48 5.07
N GLU A 99 6.86 -24.11 3.91
CA GLU A 99 7.06 -23.53 2.58
C GLU A 99 5.88 -22.64 2.15
N ASP A 100 4.70 -22.80 2.78
CA ASP A 100 3.50 -21.98 2.51
C ASP A 100 3.51 -20.61 3.20
N ARG A 101 4.61 -20.25 3.89
CA ARG A 101 4.73 -18.96 4.58
C ARG A 101 4.97 -17.84 3.58
N THR A 102 3.92 -17.06 3.33
CA THR A 102 4.04 -15.82 2.53
C THR A 102 4.52 -14.64 3.39
N ALA A 103 4.93 -13.55 2.75
CA ALA A 103 5.33 -12.32 3.41
C ALA A 103 4.23 -11.81 4.38
N PRO A 104 4.59 -11.33 5.59
CA PRO A 104 3.66 -10.76 6.58
C PRO A 104 2.76 -9.64 6.05
N HIS A 105 3.15 -9.00 4.94
CA HIS A 105 2.38 -7.95 4.29
C HIS A 105 0.99 -8.39 3.81
N LEU A 106 0.79 -9.65 3.40
CA LEU A 106 -0.55 -10.12 3.04
C LEU A 106 -1.51 -10.14 4.23
N ALA A 107 -1.01 -10.51 5.41
CA ALA A 107 -1.79 -10.47 6.64
C ALA A 107 -2.14 -9.01 7.03
N ARG A 108 -1.24 -8.07 6.79
CA ARG A 108 -1.50 -6.63 6.97
C ARG A 108 -2.57 -6.10 6.02
N LEU A 109 -2.57 -6.50 4.75
CA LEU A 109 -3.62 -6.13 3.79
C LEU A 109 -5.00 -6.66 4.23
N TRP A 110 -5.05 -7.91 4.69
CA TRP A 110 -6.27 -8.47 5.28
C TRP A 110 -6.73 -7.69 6.51
N ALA A 111 -5.82 -7.43 7.45
CA ALA A 111 -6.14 -6.70 8.69
C ALA A 111 -6.60 -5.26 8.41
N LEU A 112 -6.04 -4.59 7.39
CA LEU A 112 -6.48 -3.26 6.97
C LEU A 112 -7.93 -3.29 6.49
N GLN A 113 -8.28 -4.23 5.61
CA GLN A 113 -9.64 -4.38 5.11
C GLN A 113 -10.63 -4.66 6.26
N GLN A 114 -10.29 -5.59 7.15
CA GLN A 114 -11.14 -5.93 8.29
C GLN A 114 -11.31 -4.77 9.28
N THR A 115 -10.27 -3.97 9.51
CA THR A 115 -10.33 -2.76 10.34
C THR A 115 -11.34 -1.75 9.76
N GLN A 116 -11.32 -1.55 8.44
CA GLN A 116 -12.27 -0.66 7.76
C GLN A 116 -13.72 -1.18 7.88
N GLU A 117 -13.93 -2.49 7.72
CA GLU A 117 -15.25 -3.11 7.88
C GLU A 117 -15.79 -2.98 9.31
N LEU A 118 -14.96 -3.25 10.33
CA LEU A 118 -15.33 -3.08 11.74
C LEU A 118 -15.68 -1.63 12.06
N ARG A 119 -14.91 -0.67 11.54
CA ARG A 119 -15.20 0.77 11.66
C ARG A 119 -16.54 1.12 11.02
N ALA A 120 -16.84 0.62 9.83
CA ALA A 120 -18.12 0.86 9.15
C ALA A 120 -19.31 0.31 9.96
N LYS A 121 -19.12 -0.81 10.66
CA LYS A 121 -20.09 -1.40 11.61
C LYS A 121 -20.14 -0.71 12.97
N ARG A 122 -19.39 0.38 13.17
CA ARG A 122 -19.23 1.11 14.45
C ARG A 122 -18.61 0.28 15.58
N GLN A 123 -17.93 -0.82 15.26
CA GLN A 123 -17.18 -1.65 16.22
C GLN A 123 -15.77 -1.09 16.40
N VAL A 124 -15.68 0.15 16.90
CA VAL A 124 -14.42 0.91 16.94
C VAL A 124 -13.37 0.23 17.82
N ARG A 125 -13.76 -0.34 18.97
CA ARG A 125 -12.83 -1.01 19.89
C ARG A 125 -12.11 -2.18 19.22
N ASP A 126 -12.87 -3.05 18.54
CA ASP A 126 -12.33 -4.20 17.83
C ASP A 126 -11.43 -3.76 16.65
N ALA A 127 -11.82 -2.67 15.97
CA ALA A 127 -11.02 -2.08 14.91
C ALA A 127 -9.67 -1.56 15.42
N VAL A 128 -9.66 -0.88 16.57
CA VAL A 128 -8.43 -0.39 17.24
C VAL A 128 -7.52 -1.56 17.63
N GLU A 129 -8.09 -2.61 18.25
CA GLU A 129 -7.34 -3.79 18.66
C GLU A 129 -6.69 -4.48 17.46
N LEU A 130 -7.46 -4.67 16.37
CA LEU A 130 -6.97 -5.31 15.16
C LEU A 130 -5.87 -4.48 14.49
N ALA A 131 -6.07 -3.17 14.36
CA ALA A 131 -5.08 -2.27 13.78
C ALA A 131 -3.79 -2.26 14.60
N GLY A 132 -3.89 -2.22 15.93
CA GLY A 132 -2.74 -2.29 16.84
C GLY A 132 -1.97 -3.60 16.71
N ARG A 133 -2.67 -4.75 16.68
CA ARG A 133 -2.05 -6.09 16.54
C ARG A 133 -1.23 -6.22 15.25
N PHE A 134 -1.67 -5.60 14.16
CA PHE A 134 -0.97 -5.66 12.88
C PHE A 134 -0.13 -4.41 12.56
N GLN A 135 0.03 -3.50 13.54
CA GLN A 135 0.80 -2.25 13.43
C GLN A 135 0.36 -1.39 12.23
N LEU A 136 -0.95 -1.23 12.06
CA LEU A 136 -1.54 -0.46 10.98
C LEU A 136 -1.85 0.97 11.44
N VAL A 137 -1.46 1.95 10.63
CA VAL A 137 -1.88 3.34 10.79
C VAL A 137 -3.15 3.56 9.98
N THR A 138 -4.24 3.92 10.66
CA THR A 138 -5.59 4.03 10.07
C THR A 138 -6.35 5.18 10.74
N PRO A 139 -7.54 5.59 10.25
CA PRO A 139 -8.33 6.61 10.94
C PRO A 139 -8.71 6.28 12.40
N VAL A 140 -8.55 5.03 12.84
CA VAL A 140 -8.79 4.59 14.23
C VAL A 140 -7.50 4.31 15.00
N SER A 141 -6.32 4.45 14.37
CA SER A 141 -5.01 4.16 14.98
C SER A 141 -3.93 5.11 14.45
N GLY A 142 -3.27 5.84 15.35
CA GLY A 142 -2.17 6.75 15.00
C GLY A 142 -0.80 6.10 15.22
N ALA A 143 0.21 6.56 14.47
CA ALA A 143 1.60 6.35 14.84
C ALA A 143 2.07 7.55 15.67
N VAL A 144 2.66 7.28 16.83
CA VAL A 144 3.32 8.31 17.63
C VAL A 144 4.81 8.15 17.42
N VAL A 145 5.45 9.18 16.87
CA VAL A 145 6.90 9.22 16.67
C VAL A 145 7.53 9.71 17.96
N LEU A 146 8.30 8.83 18.59
CA LEU A 146 9.08 9.14 19.79
C LEU A 146 10.55 9.02 19.41
N GLU A 147 11.29 10.10 19.56
CA GLU A 147 12.68 10.23 19.13
C GLU A 147 13.67 9.87 20.24
N ASN A 148 13.26 9.95 21.51
CA ASN A 148 14.12 9.69 22.66
C ASN A 148 13.48 8.75 23.68
N GLN A 149 14.33 8.07 24.46
CA GLN A 149 13.88 7.08 25.45
C GLN A 149 12.93 7.67 26.49
N GLN A 150 13.15 8.93 26.90
CA GLN A 150 12.28 9.62 27.85
C GLN A 150 10.83 9.75 27.35
N GLN A 151 10.65 9.96 26.04
CA GLN A 151 9.32 10.01 25.42
C GLN A 151 8.64 8.64 25.41
N TYR A 152 9.38 7.54 25.23
CA TYR A 152 8.86 6.18 25.36
C TYR A 152 8.41 5.89 26.79
N ASP A 153 9.25 6.23 27.76
CA ASP A 153 8.96 6.00 29.18
C ASP A 153 7.74 6.82 29.64
N ALA A 154 7.63 8.08 29.19
CA ALA A 154 6.49 8.95 29.49
C ALA A 154 5.18 8.49 28.84
N ALA A 155 5.24 7.87 27.66
CA ALA A 155 4.09 7.29 26.97
C ALA A 155 3.76 5.86 27.45
N GLY A 156 4.61 5.25 28.30
CA GLY A 156 4.46 3.86 28.72
C GLY A 156 4.63 2.86 27.56
N LEU A 157 5.47 3.20 26.57
CA LEU A 157 5.65 2.42 25.35
C LEU A 157 7.04 1.80 25.29
N THR A 158 7.15 0.59 24.73
CA THR A 158 8.43 -0.06 24.41
C THR A 158 8.73 0.06 22.92
N PRO A 159 9.98 0.36 22.52
CA PRO A 159 10.37 0.38 21.11
C PRO A 159 10.07 -0.95 20.42
N VAL A 160 9.52 -0.88 19.21
CA VAL A 160 9.25 -2.06 18.38
C VAL A 160 10.53 -2.57 17.71
N ASP A 161 10.62 -3.89 17.54
CA ASP A 161 11.77 -4.54 16.88
C ASP A 161 11.95 -4.02 15.44
N PRO A 162 13.13 -3.50 15.08
CA PRO A 162 13.46 -3.03 13.73
C PRO A 162 13.17 -4.04 12.62
N GLN A 163 13.24 -5.35 12.89
CA GLN A 163 12.95 -6.40 11.92
C GLN A 163 11.46 -6.53 11.59
N THR A 164 10.59 -5.92 12.39
CA THR A 164 9.13 -5.95 12.18
C THR A 164 8.62 -4.78 11.35
N VAL A 165 9.44 -3.75 11.14
CA VAL A 165 9.12 -2.55 10.36
C VAL A 165 9.87 -2.53 9.02
N PRO A 166 9.30 -1.98 7.93
CA PRO A 166 10.01 -1.87 6.67
C PRO A 166 11.15 -0.85 6.80
N SER A 167 12.40 -1.31 6.97
CA SER A 167 13.57 -0.44 7.04
C SER A 167 14.23 -0.28 5.67
N ILE A 168 14.63 0.95 5.34
CA ILE A 168 15.57 1.21 4.24
C ILE A 168 16.95 0.76 4.75
N PRO A 169 17.69 -0.10 4.02
CA PRO A 169 19.03 -0.49 4.44
C PRO A 169 19.94 0.74 4.42
N GLU A 170 20.26 1.26 5.60
CA GLU A 170 21.24 2.33 5.72
C GLU A 170 22.63 1.78 5.35
N PRO A 171 23.45 2.53 4.59
CA PRO A 171 24.85 2.17 4.43
C PRO A 171 25.49 2.17 5.82
N GLY A 172 25.95 1.00 6.26
CA GLY A 172 26.47 0.81 7.62
C GLY A 172 27.48 1.91 7.96
N THR A 173 27.31 2.54 9.13
CA THR A 173 28.12 3.69 9.58
C THR A 173 29.63 3.43 9.45
N TRP A 174 30.05 2.19 9.67
CA TRP A 174 31.42 1.73 9.46
C TRP A 174 31.92 1.85 8.02
N ALA A 175 31.09 1.57 7.02
CA ALA A 175 31.45 1.75 5.62
C ALA A 175 31.70 3.22 5.30
N LEU A 176 30.89 4.14 5.83
CA LEU A 176 31.08 5.59 5.65
C LEU A 176 32.34 6.09 6.37
N LEU A 177 32.60 5.61 7.59
CA LEU A 177 33.81 5.94 8.33
C LEU A 177 35.08 5.44 7.63
N LEU A 178 35.06 4.21 7.09
CA LEU A 178 36.17 3.65 6.32
C LEU A 178 36.41 4.43 5.02
N LEU A 179 35.35 4.80 4.30
CA LEU A 179 35.46 5.58 3.06
C LEU A 179 36.01 6.99 3.33
N GLY A 180 35.52 7.65 4.37
CA GLY A 180 36.01 8.97 4.81
C GLY A 180 37.46 8.91 5.28
N GLY A 181 37.82 7.88 6.05
CA GLY A 181 39.20 7.64 6.49
C GLY A 181 40.15 7.40 5.33
N ALA A 182 39.73 6.61 4.33
CA ALA A 182 40.49 6.37 3.12
C ALA A 182 40.70 7.67 2.32
N MET A 183 39.67 8.49 2.13
CA MET A 183 39.79 9.78 1.43
C MET A 183 40.77 10.73 2.14
N LEU A 184 40.71 10.82 3.47
CA LEU A 184 41.63 11.66 4.26
C LEU A 184 43.09 11.17 4.16
N TRP A 185 43.29 9.85 4.17
CA TRP A 185 44.61 9.24 4.06
C TRP A 185 45.22 9.43 2.67
N PHE A 186 44.45 9.19 1.61
CA PHE A 186 44.88 9.44 0.24
C PHE A 186 45.09 10.93 -0.05
N GLY A 187 44.25 11.81 0.50
CA GLY A 187 44.39 13.27 0.40
C GLY A 187 45.66 13.79 1.09
N ARG A 188 46.04 13.22 2.25
CA ARG A 188 47.31 13.54 2.92
C ARG A 188 48.54 13.07 2.14
N ARG A 189 48.45 11.92 1.46
CA ARG A 189 49.55 11.37 0.64
C ARG A 189 49.76 12.10 -0.68
N ARG A 190 48.75 12.83 -1.18
CA ARG A 190 48.81 13.58 -2.45
C ARG A 190 49.17 15.06 -2.31
N ARG A 191 49.45 15.57 -1.10
CA ARG A 191 50.01 16.93 -0.95
C ARG A 191 51.49 16.89 -1.37
N PRO A 192 51.87 17.48 -2.52
CA PRO A 192 53.28 17.70 -2.82
C PRO A 192 53.81 18.74 -1.81
N ARG A 193 55.03 18.52 -1.32
CA ARG A 193 55.79 19.59 -0.65
C ARG A 193 56.18 20.65 -1.66
#